data_AF-A0A423I9Z8-F1
#
_entry.id   AF-A0A423I9Z8-F1
#
_cell.length_a   1.000
_cell.length_b   1.000
_cell.length_c   1.000
_cell.angle_alpha   90.00
_cell.angle_beta   90.00
_cell.angle_gamma   90.00
#
_symmetry.space_group_name_H-M   'P 1'
#
loop_
_entity.id
_entity.type
_entity.pdbx_description
1 polymer ?
#
loop_
_entity_poly.entity_id
_entity_poly.type
_entity_poly.pdbx_seq_one_letter_code
_entity_poly.pdbx_strand_id
1 'polypeptide(L)' 'MSTIDLSFNRSQFPAFAEPSLEGQSFFDNAGGSYACQDVIDNLNHFYRQKKCSHTELILHHAEAVKRWITRMRN' A
#
# COMPACT_ATOMS: atom_id res chain seq x y z
N MET A 1 -11.88 16.98 21.78
CA MET A 1 -11.01 16.18 20.89
C MET A 1 -10.92 14.78 21.49
N SER A 2 -11.04 13.72 20.70
CA SER A 2 -10.81 12.36 21.20
C SER A 2 -9.31 12.16 21.44
N THR A 3 -8.96 11.43 22.50
CA THR A 3 -7.58 11.03 22.77
C THR A 3 -7.16 9.98 21.75
N ILE A 4 -5.99 10.16 21.14
CA ILE A 4 -5.40 9.17 20.24
C ILE A 4 -4.66 8.14 21.09
N ASP A 5 -5.00 6.86 20.95
CA ASP A 5 -4.23 5.76 21.52
C ASP A 5 -2.98 5.51 20.68
N LEU A 6 -1.85 6.05 21.15
CA LEU A 6 -0.56 5.93 20.48
C LEU A 6 -0.01 4.49 20.54
N SER A 7 -0.33 3.74 21.58
CA SER A 7 0.15 2.36 21.75
C SER A 7 -0.52 1.47 20.72
N PHE A 8 -1.84 1.59 20.58
CA PHE A 8 -2.60 0.91 19.54
C PHE A 8 -2.12 1.31 18.14
N ASN A 9 -1.98 2.62 17.86
CA ASN A 9 -1.54 3.04 16.54
C ASN A 9 -0.16 2.51 16.18
N ARG A 10 0.80 2.52 17.12
CA ARG A 10 2.14 1.98 16.87
C ARG A 10 2.14 0.48 16.67
N SER A 11 1.27 -0.28 17.36
CA SER A 11 1.18 -1.74 17.16
C SER A 11 0.68 -2.12 15.77
N GLN A 12 0.03 -1.21 15.03
CA GLN A 12 -0.40 -1.46 13.66
C GLN A 12 0.74 -1.41 12.63
N PHE A 13 1.97 -1.02 13.01
CA PHE A 13 3.12 -0.91 12.09
C PHE A 13 4.21 -1.92 12.46
N PRO A 14 4.27 -3.09 11.78
CA PRO A 14 5.21 -4.15 12.11
C PRO A 14 6.68 -3.73 12.08
N ALA A 15 7.03 -2.74 11.26
CA ALA A 15 8.38 -2.19 11.18
C ALA A 15 8.91 -1.72 12.55
N PHE A 16 8.06 -1.24 13.46
CA PHE A 16 8.51 -0.79 14.79
C PHE A 16 8.87 -1.93 15.74
N ALA A 17 8.58 -3.19 15.39
CA ALA A 17 9.02 -4.37 16.12
C ALA A 17 10.34 -4.95 15.59
N GLU A 18 10.87 -4.43 14.48
CA GLU A 18 12.12 -4.93 13.89
C GLU A 18 13.33 -4.48 14.72
N PRO A 19 14.18 -5.41 15.22
CA PRO A 19 15.34 -5.05 16.04
C PRO A 19 16.32 -4.11 15.34
N SER A 20 16.41 -4.18 14.01
CA SER A 20 17.27 -3.30 13.20
C SER A 20 16.82 -1.83 13.21
N LEU A 21 15.57 -1.57 13.61
CA LEU A 21 14.95 -0.25 13.63
C LEU A 21 14.83 0.32 15.06
N GLU A 22 15.30 -0.41 16.07
CA GLU A 22 15.27 0.03 17.47
C GLU A 22 16.07 1.33 17.67
N GLY A 23 15.52 2.27 18.44
CA GLY A 23 16.13 3.56 18.75
C GLY A 23 16.13 4.58 17.60
N GLN A 24 15.64 4.21 16.42
CA GLN A 24 15.52 5.14 15.29
C GLN A 24 14.29 6.02 15.40
N SER A 25 14.40 7.26 14.91
CA SER A 25 13.29 8.21 14.81
C SER A 25 13.03 8.56 13.35
N PHE A 26 11.78 8.44 12.91
CA PHE A 26 11.40 8.55 11.50
C PHE A 26 10.75 9.91 11.22
N PHE A 27 11.48 10.82 10.58
CA PHE A 27 11.02 12.18 10.26
C PHE A 27 10.77 12.42 8.76
N ASP A 28 11.07 11.46 7.89
CA ASP A 28 10.97 11.61 6.43
C ASP A 28 9.82 10.77 5.83
N ASN A 29 8.61 10.87 6.40
CA ASN A 29 7.47 10.08 5.91
C ASN A 29 7.07 10.41 4.45
N ALA A 30 7.44 11.62 3.99
CA ALA A 30 7.14 12.12 2.67
C ALA A 30 7.99 11.43 1.59
N GLY A 31 9.24 11.08 1.93
CA GLY A 31 10.10 10.24 1.08
C GLY A 31 9.67 8.77 1.05
N GLY A 32 8.97 8.30 2.09
CA GLY A 32 8.41 6.96 2.17
C GLY A 32 7.91 6.64 3.57
N SER A 33 6.89 5.78 3.66
CA SER A 33 6.28 5.39 4.93
C SER A 33 6.26 3.87 5.09
N TYR A 34 6.38 3.39 6.33
CA TYR A 34 6.15 1.98 6.63
C TYR A 34 4.66 1.65 6.46
N ALA A 35 4.38 0.50 5.85
CA ALA A 35 3.02 0.01 5.70
C ALA A 35 2.48 -0.50 7.05
N CYS A 36 1.21 -0.24 7.32
CA CYS A 36 0.52 -0.87 8.44
C CYS A 36 0.13 -2.32 8.10
N GLN A 37 -0.15 -3.12 9.13
CA GLN A 37 -0.49 -4.54 9.02
C GLN A 37 -1.64 -4.79 8.03
N ASP A 38 -2.70 -3.99 8.09
CA ASP A 38 -3.86 -4.15 7.20
C ASP A 38 -3.50 -4.01 5.71
N VAL A 39 -2.57 -3.10 5.38
CA VAL A 39 -2.10 -2.93 4.00
C VAL A 39 -1.25 -4.14 3.58
N ILE A 40 -0.37 -4.60 4.46
CA ILE A 40 0.45 -5.80 4.22
C ILE A 40 -0.45 -7.02 3.97
N ASP A 41 -1.48 -7.21 4.79
CA ASP A 41 -2.40 -8.33 4.67
C ASP A 41 -3.21 -8.28 3.37
N ASN A 42 -3.67 -7.09 2.98
CA ASN A 42 -4.35 -6.90 1.70
C ASN A 42 -3.45 -7.19 0.50
N LEU A 43 -2.19 -6.74 0.54
CA LEU A 43 -1.21 -7.05 -0.49
C LEU A 43 -0.90 -8.55 -0.54
N ASN A 44 -0.72 -9.19 0.61
CA ASN A 44 -0.51 -10.63 0.72
C ASN A 44 -1.70 -11.41 0.16
N HIS A 45 -2.93 -11.02 0.49
CA HIS A 45 -4.13 -11.60 -0.07
C HIS A 45 -4.17 -11.42 -1.60
N PHE A 46 -3.93 -10.20 -2.07
CA PHE A 46 -3.90 -9.88 -3.50
C PHE A 46 -2.91 -10.78 -4.24
N TYR A 47 -1.65 -10.85 -3.82
CA TYR A 47 -0.64 -11.65 -4.50
C TYR A 47 -0.88 -13.15 -4.43
N ARG A 48 -1.60 -13.65 -3.43
CA ARG A 48 -1.92 -15.08 -3.30
C ARG A 48 -3.18 -15.49 -4.07
N GLN A 49 -4.17 -14.61 -4.16
CA GLN A 49 -5.52 -14.94 -4.64
C GLN A 49 -5.83 -14.32 -6.00
N LYS A 50 -5.06 -13.32 -6.43
CA LYS A 50 -5.16 -12.73 -7.77
C LYS A 50 -3.97 -13.22 -8.59
N LYS A 51 -4.28 -13.87 -9.71
CA LYS A 51 -3.27 -14.21 -10.70
C LYS A 51 -2.78 -12.88 -11.31
N CYS A 52 -1.56 -12.47 -10.99
CA CYS A 52 -0.88 -11.43 -11.75
C CYS A 52 -0.41 -12.03 -13.07
N SER A 53 -1.34 -12.26 -14.00
CA SER A 53 -0.96 -12.64 -15.34
C SER A 53 -0.41 -11.40 -16.05
N HIS A 54 0.83 -11.47 -16.56
CA HIS A 54 1.43 -10.43 -17.38
C HIS A 54 0.48 -9.98 -18.52
N THR A 55 -0.27 -10.93 -19.08
CA THR A 55 -1.29 -10.68 -20.11
C THR A 55 -2.50 -9.91 -19.59
N GLU A 56 -2.96 -10.14 -18.36
CA GLU A 56 -4.11 -9.41 -17.78
C GLU A 56 -3.74 -7.97 -17.42
N LEU A 57 -2.51 -7.74 -16.96
CA LEU A 57 -2.04 -6.40 -16.59
C LEU A 57 -1.89 -5.50 -17.82
N ILE A 58 -1.31 -6.03 -18.92
CA ILE A 58 -1.18 -5.31 -20.19
C ILE A 58 -2.55 -5.03 -20.80
N LEU A 59 -3.44 -6.03 -20.83
CA LEU A 59 -4.78 -5.86 -21.38
C LEU A 59 -5.61 -4.86 -20.57
N HIS A 60 -5.57 -4.92 -19.24
CA HIS A 60 -6.33 -3.99 -18.40
C HIS A 60 -5.82 -2.55 -18.54
N HIS A 61 -4.51 -2.34 -18.66
CA HIS A 61 -3.93 -1.02 -18.90
C HIS A 61 -4.30 -0.49 -20.30
N ALA A 62 -4.20 -1.32 -21.34
CA ALA A 62 -4.55 -0.93 -22.70
C ALA A 62 -6.04 -0.56 -22.81
N GLU A 63 -6.93 -1.32 -22.17
CA GLU A 63 -8.36 -1.01 -22.15
C GLU A 63 -8.69 0.23 -21.30
N ALA A 64 -7.98 0.46 -20.19
CA ALA A 64 -8.12 1.69 -19.40
C ALA A 64 -7.69 2.94 -20.20
N VAL A 65 -6.58 2.85 -20.94
CA VAL A 65 -6.10 3.92 -21.82
C VAL A 65 -7.07 4.17 -22.97
N LYS A 66 -7.57 3.11 -23.63
CA LYS A 66 -8.61 3.26 -24.67
C LYS A 66 -9.85 3.97 -24.13
N ARG A 67 -10.37 3.54 -22.97
CA ARG A 67 -11.53 4.17 -22.32
C ARG A 67 -11.28 5.64 -22.01
N TRP A 68 -10.09 5.98 -21.53
CA TRP A 68 -9.71 7.37 -21.26
C TRP A 68 -9.64 8.21 -22.54
N ILE A 69 -9.02 7.69 -23.61
CA ILE A 69 -8.95 8.37 -24.92
C ILE A 69 -10.36 8.57 -25.49
N THR A 70 -11.21 7.56 -25.46
CA THR A 70 -12.60 7.67 -25.94
C THR A 70 -13.38 8.72 -25.15
N ARG A 71 -13.17 8.79 -23.83
CA ARG A 71 -13.81 9.79 -22.95
C ARG A 71 -13.27 11.21 -23.16
N MET A 72 -12.03 11.36 -23.63
CA MET A 72 -11.42 12.65 -23.97
C MET A 72 -11.80 13.15 -25.38
N ARG A 73 -12.32 12.27 -26.24
CA ARG A 73 -12.70 12.58 -27.64
C ARG A 73 -14.18 12.95 -27.81
N ASN A 74 -14.98 12.82 -26.75
CA ASN A 74 -16.37 13.27 -26.65
C ASN A 74 -16.44 14.42 -25.64
#